data_AF-A0A836XIC4-F1
#
_entry.id   AF-A0A836XIC4-F1
#
_cell.length_a   1.000
_cell.length_b   1.000
_cell.length_c   1.000
_cell.angle_alpha   90.00
_cell.angle_beta   90.00
_cell.angle_gamma   90.00
#
_symmetry.space_group_name_H-M   'P 1'
#
loop_
_entity.id
_entity.type
_entity.pdbx_description
1 polymer ?
#
loop_
_entity_poly.entity_id
_entity_poly.type
_entity_poly.pdbx_seq_one_letter_code
_entity_poly.pdbx_strand_id
1 'polypeptide(L)'
;MSEKWVSKRFASPTQDFDLDVLVSRLRRGFLLSVGLAVAVHIALAGINPFEQNEKRTPRPLSTKFIKREPRLTKPLELRKIPQPKRQMARREVQLARARMDQVQATASFNTRSMISSHVGGSGISLTGQANFSAMSSMNLEPKLAAASVTSTRASEHKIDMALEMLDVNSMDTGRYRALVIQDATDKQAIKGFVKMARVSASRSMGTTSSNSTTMDRLRDVLNEYTGLEAEFVGMITYDDPRLLELPIIIPHGSPNESEKESLAEYIMAGGFIFGGLNTEALEKYGGLIQGKDFWSERLPDTHPVYGAFFDLKGGMPFGYGPSQGQGKSGVKPWNFLRGHFVKGRMAGITPGDGGWGWFNDNQGGDSTRQLQLAVNIIIYALTQEGSITQRLMQMVN
;
A
#
# COMPACT_ATOMS: atom_id res chain seq x y z
N MET A 1 -50.24 -57.91 -17.68
CA MET A 1 -50.90 -58.07 -16.37
C MET A 1 -50.58 -59.47 -15.86
N SER A 2 -49.64 -59.58 -14.91
CA SER A 2 -49.38 -60.83 -14.19
C SER A 2 -49.78 -60.61 -12.73
N GLU A 3 -50.80 -61.31 -12.24
CA GLU A 3 -51.15 -61.25 -10.83
C GLU A 3 -50.06 -61.96 -10.01
N LYS A 4 -49.26 -61.18 -9.28
CA LYS A 4 -48.35 -61.72 -8.27
C LYS A 4 -49.12 -61.91 -6.97
N TRP A 5 -49.44 -63.15 -6.65
CA TRP A 5 -49.96 -63.56 -5.35
C TRP A 5 -48.88 -63.35 -4.28
N VAL A 6 -49.03 -62.30 -3.46
CA VAL A 6 -48.16 -62.05 -2.31
C VAL A 6 -48.99 -62.20 -1.03
N SER A 7 -48.48 -63.01 -0.09
CA SER A 7 -49.15 -63.29 1.18
C SER A 7 -49.21 -62.05 2.07
N LYS A 8 -50.38 -61.78 2.69
CA LYS A 8 -50.64 -60.63 3.58
C LYS A 8 -49.69 -60.49 4.79
N ARG A 9 -48.87 -61.51 5.09
CA ARG A 9 -47.93 -61.50 6.23
C ARG A 9 -46.62 -60.76 5.97
N PHE A 10 -46.32 -60.39 4.71
CA PHE A 10 -45.11 -59.65 4.31
C PHE A 10 -45.44 -58.29 3.68
N ALA A 11 -46.59 -57.71 3.98
CA ALA A 11 -46.97 -56.39 3.49
C ALA A 11 -46.09 -55.31 4.15
N SER A 12 -45.09 -54.81 3.44
CA SER A 12 -44.31 -53.63 3.84
C SER A 12 -44.95 -52.36 3.27
N PRO A 13 -44.77 -51.19 3.90
CA PRO A 13 -45.26 -49.90 3.39
C PRO A 13 -44.71 -49.51 2.01
N THR A 14 -43.72 -50.25 1.50
CA THR A 14 -43.05 -50.02 0.23
C THR A 14 -43.55 -50.92 -0.91
N GLN A 15 -44.51 -51.82 -0.67
CA GLN A 15 -45.04 -52.72 -1.71
C GLN A 15 -45.93 -52.02 -2.74
N ASP A 16 -46.55 -50.90 -2.37
CA ASP A 16 -47.38 -50.07 -3.27
C ASP A 16 -46.55 -49.02 -4.05
N PHE A 17 -45.22 -49.05 -3.91
CA PHE A 17 -44.33 -48.09 -4.54
C PHE A 17 -44.01 -48.51 -5.98
N ASP A 18 -44.84 -48.07 -6.92
CA ASP A 18 -44.64 -48.29 -8.35
C ASP A 18 -43.61 -47.30 -8.92
N LEU A 19 -42.37 -47.80 -9.07
CA LEU A 19 -41.23 -47.08 -9.63
C LEU A 19 -41.49 -46.62 -11.07
N ASP A 20 -42.25 -47.39 -11.86
CA ASP A 20 -42.53 -47.06 -13.26
C ASP A 20 -43.50 -45.87 -13.37
N VAL A 21 -44.44 -45.75 -12.44
CA VAL A 21 -45.33 -44.58 -12.35
C VAL A 21 -44.56 -43.32 -11.96
N LEU A 22 -43.58 -43.43 -11.07
CA LEU A 22 -42.79 -42.29 -10.61
C LEU A 22 -41.78 -41.83 -11.69
N VAL A 23 -41.11 -42.78 -12.34
CA VAL A 23 -40.18 -42.52 -13.44
C VAL A 23 -40.92 -41.97 -14.67
N SER A 24 -42.12 -42.47 -14.98
CA SER A 24 -42.91 -41.95 -16.11
C SER A 24 -43.39 -40.51 -15.87
N ARG A 25 -43.79 -40.16 -14.64
CA ARG A 25 -44.10 -38.77 -14.25
C ARG A 25 -42.87 -37.86 -14.34
N LEU A 26 -41.71 -38.33 -13.86
CA LEU A 26 -40.46 -37.59 -13.92
C LEU A 26 -40.01 -37.35 -15.37
N ARG A 27 -40.11 -38.37 -16.24
CA ARG A 27 -39.79 -38.25 -17.68
C ARG A 27 -40.70 -37.26 -18.38
N ARG A 28 -42.01 -37.25 -18.08
CA ARG A 28 -42.93 -36.25 -18.63
C ARG A 28 -42.59 -34.83 -18.18
N GLY A 29 -42.28 -34.64 -16.89
CA GLY A 29 -41.84 -33.34 -16.38
C GLY A 29 -40.53 -32.87 -17.00
N PHE A 30 -39.57 -33.77 -17.17
CA PHE A 30 -38.29 -33.49 -17.83
C PHE A 30 -38.50 -33.08 -19.29
N LEU A 31 -39.29 -33.84 -20.07
CA LEU A 31 -39.58 -33.51 -21.47
C LEU A 31 -40.30 -32.16 -21.62
N LEU A 32 -41.23 -31.83 -20.71
CA LEU A 32 -41.88 -30.52 -20.68
C LEU A 32 -40.88 -29.38 -20.38
N SER A 33 -39.98 -29.58 -19.42
CA SER A 33 -38.96 -28.57 -19.09
C SER A 33 -37.97 -28.34 -20.23
N VAL A 34 -37.55 -29.40 -20.92
CA VAL A 34 -36.68 -29.30 -22.09
C VAL A 34 -37.40 -28.60 -23.25
N GLY A 35 -38.66 -28.95 -23.51
CA GLY A 35 -39.48 -28.27 -24.52
C GLY A 35 -39.65 -26.77 -24.24
N LEU A 36 -39.90 -26.40 -22.98
CA LEU A 36 -40.01 -25.00 -22.56
C LEU A 36 -38.68 -24.25 -22.74
N ALA A 37 -37.56 -24.87 -22.36
CA ALA A 37 -36.23 -24.27 -22.50
C ALA A 37 -35.89 -24.01 -23.97
N VAL A 38 -36.19 -24.96 -24.86
CA VAL A 38 -36.00 -24.80 -26.32
C VAL A 38 -36.90 -23.70 -26.86
N ALA A 39 -38.18 -23.64 -26.45
CA ALA A 39 -39.10 -22.59 -26.88
C ALA A 39 -38.60 -21.18 -26.48
N VAL A 40 -38.07 -21.04 -25.26
CA VAL A 40 -37.48 -19.79 -24.77
C VAL A 40 -36.24 -19.39 -25.58
N HIS A 41 -35.36 -20.35 -25.92
CA HIS A 41 -34.19 -20.07 -26.74
C HIS A 41 -34.55 -19.68 -28.18
N ILE A 42 -35.57 -20.31 -28.76
CA ILE A 42 -36.08 -19.93 -30.10
C ILE A 42 -36.71 -18.54 -30.06
N ALA A 43 -37.47 -18.20 -29.00
CA ALA A 43 -38.04 -16.87 -28.83
C ALA A 43 -36.95 -15.79 -28.69
N LEU A 44 -35.89 -16.06 -27.91
CA LEU A 44 -34.73 -15.18 -27.76
C LEU A 44 -33.91 -15.05 -29.05
N ALA A 45 -33.75 -16.13 -29.82
CA ALA A 45 -33.08 -16.09 -31.12
C ALA A 45 -33.90 -15.32 -32.18
N GLY A 46 -35.23 -15.35 -32.09
CA GLY A 46 -36.13 -14.59 -32.95
C GLY A 46 -36.14 -13.09 -32.65
N ILE A 47 -35.86 -12.68 -31.41
CA ILE A 47 -35.60 -11.29 -31.04
C ILE A 47 -34.15 -11.00 -31.39
N ASN A 48 -33.86 -10.73 -32.67
CA ASN A 48 -32.53 -10.50 -33.19
C ASN A 48 -31.82 -9.34 -32.43
N PRO A 49 -30.98 -9.62 -31.41
CA PRO A 49 -30.43 -8.57 -30.56
C PRO A 49 -29.26 -7.85 -31.24
N PHE A 50 -28.91 -8.30 -32.45
CA PHE A 50 -27.83 -7.77 -33.30
C PHE A 50 -28.36 -7.05 -34.54
N GLU A 51 -29.69 -6.89 -34.70
CA GLU A 51 -30.22 -5.92 -35.64
C GLU A 51 -29.87 -4.52 -35.11
N GLN A 52 -28.68 -4.06 -35.48
CA GLN A 52 -28.32 -2.66 -35.40
C GLN A 52 -29.33 -1.91 -36.27
N ASN A 53 -30.32 -1.31 -35.63
CA ASN A 53 -31.09 -0.24 -36.21
C ASN A 53 -30.07 0.84 -36.62
N GLU A 54 -29.63 0.80 -37.88
CA GLU A 54 -28.87 1.88 -38.50
C GLU A 54 -29.78 3.11 -38.46
N LYS A 55 -29.69 3.87 -37.37
CA LYS A 55 -30.18 5.24 -37.32
C LYS A 55 -29.46 5.94 -38.44
N ARG A 56 -30.14 6.13 -39.57
CA ARG A 56 -29.69 6.96 -40.68
C ARG A 56 -29.21 8.27 -40.10
N THR A 57 -27.90 8.42 -39.99
CA THR A 57 -27.28 9.66 -39.55
C THR A 57 -27.73 10.75 -40.51
N PRO A 58 -28.28 11.88 -40.01
CA PRO A 58 -28.60 13.00 -40.88
C PRO A 58 -27.33 13.39 -41.63
N ARG A 59 -27.44 13.54 -42.96
CA ARG A 59 -26.30 13.86 -43.83
C ARG A 59 -25.54 15.05 -43.24
N PRO A 60 -24.19 15.02 -43.22
CA PRO A 60 -23.43 16.14 -42.67
C PRO A 60 -23.78 17.41 -43.44
N LEU A 61 -24.12 18.48 -42.69
CA LEU A 61 -24.29 19.80 -43.26
C LEU A 61 -22.96 20.20 -43.92
N SER A 62 -22.92 20.16 -45.25
CA SER A 62 -21.79 20.68 -46.02
C SER A 62 -21.78 22.20 -45.87
N THR A 63 -21.11 22.72 -44.86
CA THR A 63 -20.86 24.16 -44.72
C THR A 63 -19.82 24.55 -45.77
N LYS A 64 -20.28 25.16 -46.86
CA LYS A 64 -19.38 25.74 -47.88
C LYS A 64 -18.70 26.96 -47.26
N PHE A 65 -17.39 26.87 -47.05
CA PHE A 65 -16.60 27.98 -46.50
C PHE A 65 -16.49 29.10 -47.54
N ILE A 66 -17.36 30.09 -47.45
CA ILE A 66 -17.28 31.31 -48.26
C ILE A 66 -16.45 32.31 -47.47
N LYS A 67 -15.18 32.48 -47.87
CA LYS A 67 -14.30 33.50 -47.32
C LYS A 67 -14.82 34.88 -47.74
N ARG A 68 -15.54 35.55 -46.84
CA ARG A 68 -15.92 36.96 -47.03
C ARG A 68 -14.73 37.83 -46.65
N GLU A 69 -14.34 38.75 -47.53
CA GLU A 69 -13.31 39.74 -47.20
C GLU A 69 -13.75 40.59 -46.01
N PRO A 70 -12.88 40.80 -45.00
CA PRO A 70 -13.24 41.52 -43.80
C PRO A 70 -13.53 42.99 -44.14
N ARG A 71 -14.77 43.44 -43.89
CA ARG A 71 -15.08 44.87 -43.91
C ARG A 71 -14.64 45.49 -42.58
N LEU A 72 -13.77 46.49 -42.66
CA LEU A 72 -13.25 47.25 -41.53
C LEU A 72 -14.34 48.20 -40.99
N THR A 73 -15.30 47.66 -40.23
CA THR A 73 -16.42 48.46 -39.67
C THR A 73 -16.13 49.06 -38.31
N LYS A 74 -14.92 48.88 -37.78
CA LYS A 74 -14.53 49.42 -36.48
C LYS A 74 -13.31 50.33 -36.64
N PRO A 75 -13.38 51.61 -36.23
CA PRO A 75 -12.19 52.43 -36.16
C PRO A 75 -11.21 51.79 -35.17
N LEU A 76 -10.00 51.51 -35.64
CA LEU A 76 -8.92 50.98 -34.81
C LEU A 76 -8.45 52.10 -33.88
N GLU A 77 -9.01 52.15 -32.67
CA GLU A 77 -8.42 52.95 -31.61
C GLU A 77 -7.22 52.19 -31.04
N LEU A 78 -6.03 52.66 -31.42
CA LEU A 78 -4.76 52.26 -30.82
C LEU A 78 -4.80 52.58 -29.32
N ARG A 79 -5.08 51.58 -28.50
CA ARG A 79 -4.90 51.68 -27.05
C ARG A 79 -3.41 51.89 -26.78
N LYS A 80 -3.04 53.13 -26.48
CA LYS A 80 -1.68 53.55 -26.13
C LYS A 80 -1.22 52.74 -24.92
N ILE A 81 -0.28 51.83 -25.12
CA ILE A 81 0.40 51.11 -24.05
C ILE A 81 1.33 52.12 -23.35
N PRO A 82 1.14 52.44 -22.06
CA PRO A 82 2.02 53.36 -21.37
C PRO A 82 3.41 52.73 -21.26
N GLN A 83 4.42 53.39 -21.82
CA GLN A 83 5.81 52.97 -21.65
C GLN A 83 6.24 53.24 -20.20
N PRO A 84 6.81 52.25 -19.49
CA PRO A 84 7.33 52.47 -18.15
C PRO A 84 8.51 53.45 -18.22
N LYS A 85 8.36 54.62 -17.59
CA LYS A 85 9.47 55.54 -17.36
C LYS A 85 10.52 54.82 -16.51
N ARG A 86 11.71 54.60 -17.08
CA ARG A 86 12.91 54.18 -16.34
C ARG A 86 13.23 55.25 -15.29
N GLN A 87 12.84 55.02 -14.04
CA GLN A 87 13.47 55.73 -12.93
C GLN A 87 14.86 55.12 -12.75
N MET A 88 15.90 55.92 -12.92
CA MET A 88 17.25 55.55 -12.51
C MET A 88 17.25 55.48 -10.97
N ALA A 89 16.98 54.30 -10.43
CA ALA A 89 17.24 54.02 -9.03
C ALA A 89 18.76 54.05 -8.85
N ARG A 90 19.28 55.15 -8.30
CA ARG A 90 20.63 55.19 -7.73
C ARG A 90 20.65 54.14 -6.62
N ARG A 91 21.35 53.03 -6.89
CA ARG A 91 21.66 52.02 -5.88
C ARG A 91 22.68 52.62 -4.93
N GLU A 92 22.22 53.29 -3.88
CA GLU A 92 23.06 53.53 -2.71
C GLU A 92 23.29 52.18 -2.04
N VAL A 93 24.52 51.69 -2.18
CA VAL A 93 25.01 50.52 -1.46
C VAL A 93 25.19 50.96 -0.01
N GLN A 94 24.17 50.77 0.83
CA GLN A 94 24.40 50.73 2.27
C GLN A 94 25.19 49.45 2.55
N LEU A 95 26.48 49.61 2.83
CA LEU A 95 27.30 48.56 3.44
C LEU A 95 26.56 48.08 4.68
N ALA A 96 26.23 46.78 4.67
CA ALA A 96 25.62 46.10 5.79
C ALA A 96 26.42 46.43 7.06
N ARG A 97 25.80 47.22 7.94
CA ARG A 97 26.29 47.42 9.29
C ARG A 97 26.25 46.05 9.94
N ALA A 98 27.43 45.48 10.21
CA ALA A 98 27.54 44.22 10.92
C ALA A 98 26.75 44.34 12.22
N ARG A 99 25.58 43.70 12.29
CA ARG A 99 24.96 43.38 13.56
C ARG A 99 25.90 42.38 14.20
N MET A 100 26.71 42.84 15.15
CA MET A 100 27.26 41.96 16.16
C MET A 100 26.07 41.46 16.95
N ASP A 101 25.54 40.31 16.54
CA ASP A 101 24.61 39.58 17.36
C ASP A 101 25.40 39.18 18.59
N GLN A 102 25.06 39.81 19.71
CA GLN A 102 25.67 39.56 20.99
C GLN A 102 25.16 38.18 21.41
N VAL A 103 25.86 37.14 20.95
CA VAL A 103 25.67 35.78 21.43
C VAL A 103 26.00 35.82 22.92
N GLN A 104 24.98 36.04 23.74
CA GLN A 104 24.98 35.65 25.14
C GLN A 104 25.18 34.15 25.15
N ALA A 105 26.45 33.74 25.17
CA ALA A 105 26.87 32.39 25.49
C ALA A 105 26.43 32.09 26.92
N THR A 106 25.18 31.67 27.08
CA THR A 106 24.72 30.96 28.29
C THR A 106 25.19 29.52 28.17
N ALA A 107 26.51 29.34 28.13
CA ALA A 107 27.15 28.07 28.40
C ALA A 107 27.35 27.99 29.91
N SER A 108 26.27 27.71 30.65
CA SER A 108 26.39 27.25 32.04
C SER A 108 26.91 25.81 32.01
N PHE A 109 28.23 25.67 31.89
CA PHE A 109 28.92 24.41 32.13
C PHE A 109 28.76 24.02 33.60
N ASN A 110 27.79 23.15 33.87
CA ASN A 110 27.55 22.61 35.21
C ASN A 110 28.47 21.41 35.43
N THR A 111 29.66 21.68 35.99
CA THR A 111 30.69 20.67 36.28
C THR A 111 30.37 19.74 37.46
N ARG A 112 29.14 19.81 38.03
CA ARG A 112 28.72 18.95 39.14
C ARG A 112 28.03 17.64 38.74
N SER A 113 27.56 17.47 37.50
CA SER A 113 26.91 16.20 37.10
C SER A 113 27.87 15.19 36.47
N MET A 114 29.04 15.61 35.98
CA MET A 114 30.03 14.70 35.36
C MET A 114 30.93 13.93 36.34
N ILE A 115 30.82 14.17 37.66
CA ILE A 115 31.60 13.42 38.66
C ILE A 115 30.76 12.29 39.31
N SER A 116 29.48 12.15 38.94
CA SER A 116 28.59 11.14 39.57
C SER A 116 28.31 9.88 38.76
N SER A 117 28.79 9.75 37.52
CA SER A 117 28.48 8.58 36.68
C SER A 117 29.61 7.57 36.51
N HIS A 118 30.79 7.78 37.10
CA HIS A 118 31.90 6.84 37.00
C HIS A 118 32.72 6.78 38.29
N VAL A 119 32.24 6.06 39.31
CA VAL A 119 33.04 5.05 40.04
C VAL A 119 32.05 4.11 40.73
N GLY A 120 31.83 2.93 40.15
CA GLY A 120 31.35 1.78 40.90
C GLY A 120 32.45 1.29 41.83
N GLY A 121 32.11 1.05 43.10
CA GLY A 121 32.85 0.16 43.99
C GLY A 121 34.22 0.63 44.47
N SER A 122 34.24 1.43 45.54
CA SER A 122 35.21 1.18 46.62
C SER A 122 34.75 1.88 47.89
N GLY A 123 34.43 1.10 48.91
CA GLY A 123 34.06 1.60 50.22
C GLY A 123 35.23 2.28 50.88
N ILE A 124 35.12 3.59 51.09
CA ILE A 124 35.95 4.33 52.05
C ILE A 124 35.02 5.30 52.76
N SER A 125 34.52 4.91 53.94
CA SER A 125 33.87 5.82 54.87
C SER A 125 34.95 6.62 55.60
N LEU A 126 35.04 7.92 55.33
CA LEU A 126 35.83 8.85 56.14
C LEU A 126 34.89 9.57 57.11
N THR A 127 34.91 9.12 58.35
CA THR A 127 34.40 9.82 59.53
C THR A 127 35.26 11.05 59.79
N GLY A 128 34.71 12.24 59.56
CA GLY A 128 35.34 13.51 59.92
C GLY A 128 34.73 14.08 61.19
N GLN A 129 35.36 13.81 62.34
CA GLN A 129 35.20 14.62 63.55
C GLN A 129 36.36 15.62 63.59
N ALA A 130 36.02 16.90 63.72
CA ALA A 130 36.96 18.00 63.80
C ALA A 130 37.82 17.93 65.08
N ASN A 131 39.09 18.32 64.97
CA ASN A 131 39.70 19.31 65.86
C ASN A 131 41.04 19.77 65.30
N PHE A 132 41.14 21.07 65.06
CA PHE A 132 42.36 21.77 64.70
C PHE A 132 43.24 21.94 65.95
N SER A 133 44.54 21.67 65.84
CA SER A 133 45.56 22.33 66.65
C SER A 133 46.95 22.26 65.99
N ALA A 134 47.53 23.45 65.91
CA ALA A 134 48.87 23.94 65.62
C ALA A 134 50.10 23.02 65.56
N MET A 135 51.04 23.47 64.71
CA MET A 135 52.50 23.33 64.78
C MET A 135 53.11 21.93 64.66
N SER A 136 53.73 21.65 63.51
CA SER A 136 55.19 21.42 63.39
C SER A 136 55.53 20.94 61.98
N SER A 137 56.59 21.51 61.42
CA SER A 137 57.25 21.06 60.20
C SER A 137 57.73 19.62 60.34
N MET A 138 57.28 18.72 59.46
CA MET A 138 57.90 17.41 59.29
C MET A 138 58.08 17.11 57.81
N ASN A 139 59.35 16.95 57.43
CA ASN A 139 59.80 16.40 56.17
C ASN A 139 59.23 14.97 56.02
N LEU A 140 58.45 14.74 54.96
CA LEU A 140 58.12 13.38 54.50
C LEU A 140 58.60 13.22 53.06
N GLU A 141 59.72 12.52 52.89
CA GLU A 141 60.09 11.95 51.61
C GLU A 141 59.17 10.76 51.28
N PRO A 142 58.66 10.64 50.05
CA PRO A 142 57.82 9.52 49.67
C PRO A 142 58.70 8.29 49.36
N LYS A 143 58.64 7.26 50.23
CA LYS A 143 59.13 5.92 49.88
C LYS A 143 58.16 5.26 48.91
N LEU A 144 58.60 5.09 47.66
CA LEU A 144 57.91 4.27 46.66
C LEU A 144 57.97 2.79 47.07
N ALA A 145 56.84 2.26 47.54
CA ALA A 145 56.64 0.83 47.66
C ALA A 145 56.10 0.29 46.33
N ALA A 146 56.84 -0.60 45.68
CA ALA A 146 56.42 -1.27 44.46
C ALA A 146 55.26 -2.23 44.78
N ALA A 147 54.03 -1.80 44.50
CA ALA A 147 52.88 -2.70 44.48
C ALA A 147 52.94 -3.52 43.19
N SER A 148 53.17 -4.82 43.32
CA SER A 148 53.05 -5.77 42.21
C SER A 148 51.58 -5.87 41.80
N VAL A 149 51.22 -5.19 40.70
CA VAL A 149 49.92 -5.32 40.06
C VAL A 149 49.88 -6.65 39.32
N THR A 150 49.36 -7.68 39.97
CA THR A 150 49.01 -8.94 39.28
C THR A 150 47.73 -8.70 38.48
N SER A 151 47.90 -8.42 37.19
CA SER A 151 46.77 -8.31 36.26
C SER A 151 46.17 -9.69 36.02
N THR A 152 45.03 -9.99 36.65
CA THR A 152 44.14 -11.05 36.18
C THR A 152 43.35 -10.50 34.99
N ARG A 153 43.99 -10.46 33.83
CA ARG A 153 43.32 -10.17 32.56
C ARG A 153 42.52 -11.41 32.15
N ALA A 154 41.33 -11.57 32.74
CA ALA A 154 40.32 -12.43 32.15
C ALA A 154 39.87 -11.77 30.84
N SER A 155 39.98 -12.50 29.74
CA SER A 155 39.54 -12.06 28.42
C SER A 155 38.07 -11.64 28.45
N GLU A 156 37.80 -10.34 28.36
CA GLU A 156 36.46 -9.76 28.12
C GLU A 156 36.01 -9.92 26.65
N HIS A 157 36.45 -10.98 25.95
CA HIS A 157 35.81 -11.42 24.71
C HIS A 157 34.68 -12.40 25.01
N LYS A 158 33.71 -11.95 25.81
CA LYS A 158 32.35 -12.50 25.72
C LYS A 158 31.55 -11.50 24.91
N ILE A 159 31.53 -11.72 23.60
CA ILE A 159 30.53 -11.10 22.73
C ILE A 159 29.20 -11.63 23.24
N ASP A 160 28.46 -10.80 23.96
CA ASP A 160 27.10 -11.13 24.37
C ASP A 160 26.24 -11.03 23.10
N MET A 161 26.10 -12.15 22.38
CA MET A 161 25.36 -12.19 21.11
C MET A 161 23.92 -11.69 21.24
N ALA A 162 23.37 -11.59 22.46
CA ALA A 162 22.08 -10.97 22.72
C ALA A 162 22.08 -9.43 22.61
N LEU A 163 23.22 -8.77 22.87
CA LEU A 163 23.38 -7.31 22.73
C LEU A 163 23.84 -6.89 21.32
N GLU A 164 24.41 -7.81 20.53
CA GLU A 164 24.79 -7.59 19.14
C GLU A 164 23.63 -7.86 18.14
N MET A 165 22.48 -8.27 18.65
CA MET A 165 21.23 -8.39 17.89
C MET A 165 20.60 -7.00 17.76
N LEU A 166 21.05 -6.24 16.74
CA LEU A 166 20.39 -5.00 16.33
C LEU A 166 18.91 -5.29 16.06
N ASP A 167 18.02 -4.69 16.86
CA ASP A 167 16.59 -4.84 16.65
C ASP A 167 16.24 -4.25 15.28
N VAL A 168 15.44 -4.98 14.50
CA VAL A 168 15.06 -4.61 13.13
C VAL A 168 14.33 -3.27 13.14
N ASN A 169 13.62 -2.98 14.22
CA ASN A 169 12.90 -1.71 14.42
C ASN A 169 13.88 -0.55 14.70
N SER A 170 15.05 -0.84 15.26
CA SER A 170 16.14 0.13 15.42
C SER A 170 16.92 0.39 14.11
N MET A 171 16.56 -0.29 13.01
CA MET A 171 17.12 -0.06 11.67
C MET A 171 16.38 1.02 10.86
N ASP A 172 15.30 1.62 11.38
CA ASP A 172 14.66 2.79 10.77
C ASP A 172 15.55 4.05 10.92
N THR A 173 16.65 4.05 10.17
CA THR A 173 17.63 5.15 10.10
C THR A 173 17.15 6.31 9.23
N GLY A 174 15.89 6.29 8.77
CA GLY A 174 15.30 7.26 7.85
C GLY A 174 15.74 7.13 6.39
N ARG A 175 16.80 6.35 6.10
CA ARG A 175 17.28 6.05 4.74
C ARG A 175 16.42 5.01 4.02
N TYR A 176 15.86 4.08 4.77
CA TYR A 176 14.98 3.04 4.25
C TYR A 176 13.56 3.32 4.72
N ARG A 177 12.57 3.16 3.82
CA ARG A 177 11.16 3.35 4.14
C ARG A 177 10.42 2.04 4.36
N ALA A 178 11.07 0.90 4.12
CA ALA A 178 10.57 -0.40 4.55
C ALA A 178 11.69 -1.43 4.66
N LEU A 179 11.52 -2.34 5.61
CA LEU A 179 12.33 -3.53 5.81
C LEU A 179 11.39 -4.64 6.28
N VAL A 180 11.46 -5.81 5.66
CA VAL A 180 10.65 -6.96 6.02
C VAL A 180 11.55 -8.19 6.08
N ILE A 181 11.56 -8.83 7.24
CA ILE A 181 12.24 -10.11 7.47
C ILE A 181 11.15 -11.13 7.75
N GLN A 182 11.04 -12.13 6.88
CA GLN A 182 10.11 -13.24 7.02
C GLN A 182 10.91 -14.51 7.32
N ASP A 183 10.42 -15.31 8.28
CA ASP A 183 10.96 -16.64 8.51
C ASP A 183 10.62 -17.57 7.33
N ALA A 184 11.59 -18.36 6.87
CA ALA A 184 11.39 -19.32 5.79
C ALA A 184 10.44 -20.46 6.18
N THR A 185 10.29 -20.73 7.49
CA THR A 185 9.47 -21.83 8.02
C THR A 185 8.06 -21.38 8.41
N ASP A 186 7.88 -20.12 8.82
CA ASP A 186 6.58 -19.55 9.21
C ASP A 186 6.34 -18.21 8.51
N LYS A 187 5.33 -18.20 7.64
CA LYS A 187 4.92 -17.01 6.88
C LYS A 187 4.37 -15.90 7.76
N GLN A 188 3.86 -16.22 8.95
CA GLN A 188 3.28 -15.25 9.88
C GLN A 188 4.33 -14.63 10.80
N ALA A 189 5.49 -15.28 10.96
CA ALA A 189 6.64 -14.75 11.67
C ALA A 189 7.36 -13.70 10.82
N ILE A 190 6.75 -12.52 10.73
CA ILE A 190 7.29 -11.36 10.00
C ILE A 190 7.69 -10.28 11.00
N LYS A 191 8.85 -9.65 10.79
CA LYS A 191 9.34 -8.49 11.54
C LYS A 191 9.81 -7.38 10.62
N GLY A 192 9.69 -6.13 11.07
CA GLY A 192 10.27 -4.96 10.41
C GLY A 192 9.30 -3.78 10.36
N PHE A 193 9.44 -2.91 9.38
CA PHE A 193 8.64 -1.69 9.27
C PHE A 193 8.27 -1.37 7.82
N VAL A 194 7.19 -0.63 7.61
CA VAL A 194 6.75 -0.16 6.30
C VAL A 194 6.10 1.21 6.37
N LYS A 195 6.60 2.14 5.55
CA LYS A 195 6.03 3.48 5.39
C LYS A 195 5.25 3.55 4.09
N MET A 196 4.00 3.98 4.18
CA MET A 196 3.09 4.11 3.04
C MET A 196 2.57 5.53 2.94
N ALA A 197 2.15 5.93 1.73
CA ALA A 197 1.52 7.22 1.51
C ALA A 197 0.33 7.12 0.54
N ARG A 198 -0.63 8.04 0.71
CA ARG A 198 -1.66 8.29 -0.31
C ARG A 198 -1.10 9.31 -1.27
N VAL A 199 -1.18 9.01 -2.55
CA VAL A 199 -0.62 9.88 -3.59
C VAL A 199 -1.78 10.49 -4.36
N SER A 200 -1.89 11.82 -4.31
CA SER A 200 -2.97 12.56 -4.98
C SER A 200 -2.40 13.33 -6.16
N ALA A 201 -3.19 13.48 -7.22
CA ALA A 201 -2.84 14.44 -8.26
C ALA A 201 -2.83 15.85 -7.66
N SER A 202 -1.91 16.70 -8.10
CA SER A 202 -1.76 18.07 -7.59
C SER A 202 -3.06 18.88 -7.74
N ARG A 203 -3.86 18.58 -8.78
CA ARG A 203 -5.19 19.20 -9.00
C ARG A 203 -6.28 18.72 -8.03
N SER A 204 -6.10 17.57 -7.40
CA SER A 204 -7.01 17.01 -6.39
C SER A 204 -6.54 17.27 -4.97
N MET A 205 -5.42 17.99 -4.79
CA MET A 205 -5.03 18.54 -3.49
C MET A 205 -6.02 19.65 -3.11
N GLY A 206 -6.85 19.37 -2.10
CA GLY A 206 -7.87 20.30 -1.61
C GLY A 206 -9.30 19.76 -1.67
N THR A 207 -9.56 18.75 -2.51
CA THR A 207 -10.82 17.98 -2.43
C THR A 207 -10.65 16.84 -1.44
N THR A 208 -10.38 17.18 -0.18
CA THR A 208 -10.23 16.20 0.90
C THR A 208 -11.60 15.67 1.29
N SER A 209 -12.02 14.60 0.64
CA SER A 209 -12.92 13.65 1.29
C SER A 209 -12.10 12.91 2.35
N SER A 210 -12.50 13.14 3.59
CA SER A 210 -11.98 12.58 4.83
C SER A 210 -12.04 11.05 4.88
N ASN A 211 -11.07 10.38 4.26
CA ASN A 211 -10.82 8.95 4.45
C ASN A 211 -9.46 8.73 5.15
N SER A 212 -9.13 9.55 6.15
CA SER A 212 -7.98 9.29 7.05
C SER A 212 -8.22 8.03 7.87
N THR A 213 -9.44 7.87 8.37
CA THR A 213 -9.90 6.73 9.18
C THR A 213 -9.67 5.38 8.51
N THR A 214 -9.78 5.28 7.18
CA THR A 214 -9.52 4.00 6.50
C THR A 214 -8.04 3.64 6.47
N MET A 215 -7.16 4.63 6.32
CA MET A 215 -5.71 4.39 6.31
C MET A 215 -5.22 4.08 7.72
N ASP A 216 -5.76 4.77 8.72
CA ASP A 216 -5.54 4.46 10.13
C ASP A 216 -5.96 3.01 10.44
N ARG A 217 -7.14 2.57 9.96
CA ARG A 217 -7.58 1.19 10.18
C ARG A 217 -6.67 0.15 9.53
N LEU A 218 -6.19 0.40 8.30
CA LEU A 218 -5.25 -0.51 7.64
C LEU A 218 -3.92 -0.57 8.40
N ARG A 219 -3.42 0.57 8.87
CA ARG A 219 -2.24 0.67 9.73
C ARG A 219 -2.43 -0.14 11.01
N ASP A 220 -3.55 0.07 11.70
CA ASP A 220 -3.84 -0.57 12.98
C ASP A 220 -3.92 -2.10 12.80
N VAL A 221 -4.57 -2.58 11.74
CA VAL A 221 -4.62 -4.02 11.43
C VAL A 221 -3.25 -4.59 11.10
N LEU A 222 -2.39 -3.86 10.37
CA LEU A 222 -1.02 -4.32 10.12
C LEU A 222 -0.24 -4.43 11.44
N ASN A 223 -0.31 -3.41 12.29
CA ASN A 223 0.41 -3.40 13.57
C ASN A 223 -0.14 -4.41 14.59
N GLU A 224 -1.44 -4.69 14.56
CA GLU A 224 -2.10 -5.60 15.49
C GLU A 224 -1.87 -7.06 15.10
N TYR A 225 -2.01 -7.39 13.81
CA TYR A 225 -2.00 -8.79 13.35
C TYR A 225 -0.64 -9.25 12.84
N THR A 226 0.27 -8.34 12.51
CA THR A 226 1.60 -8.67 11.97
C THR A 226 2.68 -8.10 12.88
N GLY A 227 3.90 -8.62 12.83
CA GLY A 227 5.05 -8.02 13.52
C GLY A 227 5.68 -6.83 12.77
N LEU A 228 4.95 -6.21 11.83
CA LEU A 228 5.41 -5.03 11.10
C LEU A 228 4.97 -3.74 11.81
N GLU A 229 5.87 -2.77 11.87
CA GLU A 229 5.57 -1.38 12.21
C GLU A 229 5.16 -0.63 10.94
N ALA A 230 3.86 -0.53 10.69
CA ALA A 230 3.28 0.24 9.62
C ALA A 230 3.09 1.71 10.04
N GLU A 231 3.57 2.64 9.21
CA GLU A 231 3.38 4.08 9.38
C GLU A 231 2.81 4.70 8.10
N PHE A 232 1.91 5.67 8.26
CA PHE A 232 1.37 6.43 7.15
C PHE A 232 1.94 7.85 7.14
N VAL A 233 2.78 8.15 6.14
CA VAL A 233 3.48 9.45 6.02
C VAL A 233 2.49 10.60 5.72
N GLY A 234 1.31 10.26 5.19
CA GLY A 234 0.25 11.21 4.87
C GLY A 234 -0.06 11.24 3.38
N MET A 235 -0.54 12.39 2.91
CA MET A 235 -0.84 12.63 1.50
C MET A 235 0.33 13.38 0.84
N ILE A 236 0.85 12.81 -0.25
CA ILE A 236 1.87 13.44 -1.10
C ILE A 236 1.36 13.55 -2.54
N THR A 237 2.07 14.29 -3.38
CA THR A 237 1.80 14.37 -4.82
C THR A 237 2.66 13.37 -5.60
N TYR A 238 2.28 13.07 -6.84
CA TYR A 238 3.08 12.21 -7.72
C TYR A 238 4.43 12.85 -8.09
N ASP A 239 4.54 14.18 -8.07
CA ASP A 239 5.78 14.91 -8.34
C ASP A 239 6.74 14.96 -7.13
N ASP A 240 6.34 14.44 -5.96
CA ASP A 240 7.16 14.48 -4.75
C ASP A 240 8.33 13.47 -4.87
N PRO A 241 9.60 13.89 -4.66
CA PRO A 241 10.76 13.01 -4.78
C PRO A 241 10.71 11.83 -3.79
N ARG A 242 9.99 11.96 -2.68
CA ARG A 242 9.81 10.89 -1.70
C ARG A 242 9.02 9.70 -2.25
N LEU A 243 8.34 9.85 -3.39
CA LEU A 243 7.60 8.77 -4.04
C LEU A 243 8.49 7.55 -4.29
N LEU A 244 9.72 7.77 -4.77
CA LEU A 244 10.65 6.69 -5.13
C LEU A 244 11.21 5.92 -3.93
N GLU A 245 11.12 6.51 -2.73
CA GLU A 245 11.56 5.84 -1.50
C GLU A 245 10.49 4.90 -0.95
N LEU A 246 9.21 5.13 -1.28
CA LEU A 246 8.09 4.37 -0.75
C LEU A 246 7.93 3.04 -1.49
N PRO A 247 7.77 1.90 -0.81
CA PRO A 247 7.54 0.64 -1.50
C PRO A 247 6.13 0.53 -2.08
N ILE A 248 5.14 1.16 -1.43
CA ILE A 248 3.72 1.01 -1.72
C ILE A 248 3.06 2.38 -1.69
N ILE A 249 2.24 2.67 -2.71
CA ILE A 249 1.42 3.87 -2.78
C ILE A 249 -0.05 3.52 -3.00
N ILE A 250 -0.93 4.38 -2.46
CA ILE A 250 -2.37 4.31 -2.66
C ILE A 250 -2.79 5.52 -3.50
N PRO A 251 -3.04 5.36 -4.81
CA PRO A 251 -3.34 6.48 -5.69
C PRO A 251 -4.74 7.06 -5.41
N HIS A 252 -4.85 8.38 -5.54
CA HIS A 252 -6.09 9.12 -5.42
C HIS A 252 -6.20 10.14 -6.57
N GLY A 253 -7.10 9.87 -7.51
CA GLY A 253 -7.23 10.66 -8.73
C GLY A 253 -6.14 10.35 -9.75
N SER A 254 -6.39 10.78 -10.99
CA SER A 254 -5.49 10.51 -12.12
C SER A 254 -4.38 11.55 -12.21
N PRO A 255 -3.11 11.16 -12.43
CA PRO A 255 -1.99 12.07 -12.56
C PRO A 255 -2.16 13.01 -13.77
N ASN A 256 -1.57 14.20 -13.68
CA ASN A 256 -1.41 15.12 -14.80
C ASN A 256 -0.25 14.67 -15.72
N GLU A 257 0.07 15.46 -16.74
CA GLU A 257 1.11 15.08 -17.71
C GLU A 257 2.53 15.04 -17.12
N SER A 258 2.90 15.97 -16.23
CA SER A 258 4.20 15.97 -15.57
C SER A 258 4.33 14.82 -14.56
N GLU A 259 3.25 14.53 -13.84
CA GLU A 259 3.16 13.49 -12.83
C GLU A 259 3.22 12.06 -13.42
N LYS A 260 2.84 11.89 -14.69
CA LYS A 260 2.93 10.60 -15.39
C LYS A 260 4.38 10.11 -15.50
N GLU A 261 5.33 11.02 -15.69
CA GLU A 261 6.75 10.67 -15.78
C GLU A 261 7.26 10.10 -14.47
N SER A 262 7.04 10.80 -13.35
CA SER A 262 7.40 10.34 -12.01
C SER A 262 6.70 9.03 -11.63
N LEU A 263 5.44 8.85 -12.02
CA LEU A 263 4.72 7.59 -11.80
C LEU A 263 5.32 6.44 -12.59
N ALA A 264 5.70 6.66 -13.85
CA ALA A 264 6.34 5.65 -14.67
C ALA A 264 7.71 5.25 -14.08
N GLU A 265 8.51 6.23 -13.66
CA GLU A 265 9.79 5.99 -12.98
C GLU A 265 9.60 5.16 -11.70
N TYR A 266 8.61 5.51 -10.86
CA TYR A 266 8.26 4.77 -9.65
C TYR A 266 7.96 3.29 -9.92
N ILE A 267 7.11 3.00 -10.91
CA ILE A 267 6.74 1.63 -11.26
C ILE A 267 7.97 0.84 -11.76
N MET A 268 8.83 1.50 -12.55
CA MET A 268 10.04 0.91 -13.11
C MET A 268 11.12 0.66 -12.05
N ALA A 269 11.21 1.54 -11.04
CA ALA A 269 12.08 1.41 -9.88
C ALA A 269 11.71 0.22 -8.97
N GLY A 270 10.51 -0.36 -9.15
CA GLY A 270 10.04 -1.51 -8.37
C GLY A 270 8.91 -1.17 -7.42
N GLY A 271 8.35 0.04 -7.50
CA GLY A 271 7.22 0.45 -6.69
C GLY A 271 5.98 -0.40 -6.92
N PHE A 272 5.12 -0.45 -5.91
CA PHE A 272 3.84 -1.14 -5.98
C PHE A 272 2.69 -0.15 -5.81
N ILE A 273 1.64 -0.32 -6.60
CA ILE A 273 0.44 0.52 -6.59
C ILE A 273 -0.74 -0.29 -6.06
N PHE A 274 -1.29 0.12 -4.92
CA PHE A 274 -2.57 -0.40 -4.43
C PHE A 274 -3.72 0.22 -5.23
N GLY A 275 -3.78 -0.11 -6.51
CA GLY A 275 -4.64 0.51 -7.51
C GLY A 275 -4.22 0.14 -8.93
N GLY A 276 -4.83 0.81 -9.90
CA GLY A 276 -4.61 0.55 -11.32
C GLY A 276 -3.36 1.23 -11.86
N LEU A 277 -2.78 0.67 -12.92
CA LEU A 277 -1.70 1.32 -13.66
C LEU A 277 -2.25 2.39 -14.62
N ASN A 278 -1.48 3.46 -14.81
CA ASN A 278 -1.72 4.42 -15.88
C ASN A 278 -0.99 3.93 -17.14
N THR A 279 -1.74 3.41 -18.12
CA THR A 279 -1.18 2.84 -19.34
C THR A 279 -0.42 3.87 -20.17
N GLU A 280 -0.96 5.09 -20.26
CA GLU A 280 -0.35 6.21 -20.99
C GLU A 280 0.99 6.61 -20.39
N ALA A 281 1.11 6.62 -19.06
CA ALA A 281 2.37 6.89 -18.37
C ALA A 281 3.45 5.87 -18.75
N LEU A 282 3.09 4.59 -18.76
CA LEU A 282 4.03 3.49 -19.04
C LEU A 282 4.44 3.43 -20.51
N GLU A 283 3.52 3.71 -21.43
CA GLU A 283 3.84 3.73 -22.87
C GLU A 283 4.73 4.93 -23.22
N LYS A 284 4.33 6.13 -22.75
CA LYS A 284 5.00 7.37 -23.16
C LYS A 284 6.33 7.60 -22.45
N TYR A 285 6.39 7.36 -21.15
CA TYR A 285 7.56 7.66 -20.31
C TYR A 285 8.33 6.40 -19.91
N GLY A 286 7.64 5.27 -19.75
CA GLY A 286 8.28 3.99 -19.49
C GLY A 286 8.86 3.30 -20.73
N GLY A 287 8.47 3.74 -21.94
CA GLY A 287 8.86 3.11 -23.20
C GLY A 287 8.40 1.65 -23.32
N LEU A 288 7.31 1.29 -22.63
CA LEU A 288 6.80 -0.07 -22.55
C LEU A 288 5.68 -0.30 -23.56
N ILE A 289 5.54 -1.54 -24.02
CA ILE A 289 4.49 -1.92 -24.98
C ILE A 289 3.40 -2.72 -24.26
N GLN A 290 2.14 -2.30 -24.38
CA GLN A 290 1.00 -3.04 -23.83
C GLN A 290 0.91 -4.44 -24.45
N GLY A 291 0.65 -5.44 -23.61
CA GLY A 291 0.57 -6.86 -23.99
C GLY A 291 1.92 -7.56 -24.13
N LYS A 292 3.04 -6.82 -24.20
CA LYS A 292 4.38 -7.39 -24.23
C LYS A 292 5.12 -7.12 -22.92
N ASP A 293 5.29 -5.84 -22.58
CA ASP A 293 6.04 -5.41 -21.42
C ASP A 293 5.14 -5.15 -20.22
N PHE A 294 3.87 -4.78 -20.44
CA PHE A 294 2.90 -4.67 -19.37
C PHE A 294 1.52 -5.15 -19.80
N TRP A 295 0.79 -5.78 -18.89
CA TRP A 295 -0.58 -6.22 -19.13
C TRP A 295 -1.37 -6.25 -17.83
N SER A 296 -2.66 -6.53 -17.92
CA SER A 296 -3.51 -6.69 -16.75
C SER A 296 -4.37 -7.93 -16.94
N GLU A 297 -4.42 -8.77 -15.93
CA GLU A 297 -5.14 -10.03 -15.99
C GLU A 297 -5.88 -10.29 -14.69
N ARG A 298 -6.91 -11.13 -14.79
CA ARG A 298 -7.61 -11.64 -13.62
C ARG A 298 -6.70 -12.63 -12.90
N LEU A 299 -6.46 -12.40 -11.62
CA LEU A 299 -5.68 -13.31 -10.80
C LEU A 299 -6.48 -14.60 -10.56
N PRO A 300 -5.87 -15.78 -10.77
CA PRO A 300 -6.49 -17.05 -10.41
C PRO A 300 -6.61 -17.18 -8.90
N ASP A 301 -7.59 -17.91 -8.40
CA ASP A 301 -7.83 -18.08 -6.95
C ASP A 301 -6.66 -18.77 -6.22
N THR A 302 -5.75 -19.41 -6.97
CA THR A 302 -4.51 -20.02 -6.47
C THR A 302 -3.33 -19.06 -6.40
N HIS A 303 -3.51 -17.79 -6.78
CA HIS A 303 -2.41 -16.82 -6.80
C HIS A 303 -1.85 -16.61 -5.38
N PRO A 304 -0.52 -16.52 -5.20
CA PRO A 304 0.11 -16.42 -3.87
C PRO A 304 -0.38 -15.24 -3.02
N VAL A 305 -0.88 -14.18 -3.64
CA VAL A 305 -1.48 -13.02 -2.95
C VAL A 305 -2.64 -13.40 -2.04
N TYR A 306 -3.38 -14.47 -2.32
CA TYR A 306 -4.48 -14.90 -1.45
C TYR A 306 -4.01 -15.64 -0.19
N GLY A 307 -2.74 -16.05 -0.14
CA GLY A 307 -2.15 -16.84 0.96
C GLY A 307 -0.82 -16.28 1.46
N ALA A 308 -0.56 -14.99 1.26
CA ALA A 308 0.72 -14.36 1.62
C ALA A 308 0.93 -14.29 3.14
N PHE A 309 -0.15 -14.07 3.92
CA PHE A 309 -0.12 -14.03 5.38
C PHE A 309 -1.33 -14.74 6.00
N PHE A 310 -2.53 -14.28 5.66
CA PHE A 310 -3.79 -14.98 5.92
C PHE A 310 -4.11 -15.95 4.77
N ASP A 311 -4.63 -17.12 5.10
CA ASP A 311 -5.12 -18.07 4.09
C ASP A 311 -6.57 -17.72 3.69
N LEU A 312 -6.71 -17.02 2.56
CA LEU A 312 -8.00 -16.63 1.99
C LEU A 312 -8.40 -17.60 0.87
N LYS A 313 -9.00 -18.72 1.26
CA LYS A 313 -9.56 -19.70 0.32
C LYS A 313 -10.80 -19.12 -0.37
N GLY A 314 -10.87 -19.28 -1.69
CA GLY A 314 -12.04 -18.89 -2.49
C GLY A 314 -11.93 -17.54 -3.21
N GLY A 315 -10.72 -16.97 -3.30
CA GLY A 315 -10.43 -15.79 -4.11
C GLY A 315 -10.82 -14.47 -3.44
N MET A 316 -11.20 -13.47 -4.24
CA MET A 316 -11.52 -12.13 -3.75
C MET A 316 -12.73 -12.15 -2.79
N PRO A 317 -12.59 -11.67 -1.53
CA PRO A 317 -13.72 -11.49 -0.63
C PRO A 317 -14.72 -10.46 -1.17
N PHE A 318 -15.96 -10.43 -0.66
CA PHE A 318 -16.98 -9.55 -1.21
C PHE A 318 -16.90 -8.11 -0.67
N GLY A 319 -16.89 -7.11 -1.57
CA GLY A 319 -16.69 -5.69 -1.24
C GLY A 319 -17.97 -4.90 -0.93
N TYR A 320 -18.98 -4.92 -1.80
CA TYR A 320 -20.19 -4.06 -1.69
C TYR A 320 -21.50 -4.69 -2.21
N GLY A 321 -22.60 -4.53 -1.46
CA GLY A 321 -23.99 -4.58 -1.96
C GLY A 321 -24.91 -5.71 -1.43
N PRO A 322 -26.13 -5.39 -0.91
CA PRO A 322 -27.13 -6.37 -0.48
C PRO A 322 -28.06 -6.75 -1.64
N SER A 323 -27.66 -7.68 -2.50
CA SER A 323 -28.65 -8.45 -3.26
C SER A 323 -28.94 -9.71 -2.49
N GLN A 324 -30.09 -9.72 -1.80
CA GLN A 324 -30.78 -10.81 -1.11
C GLN A 324 -31.21 -11.95 -2.07
N GLY A 325 -30.30 -12.37 -2.96
CA GLY A 325 -30.46 -13.53 -3.85
C GLY A 325 -29.27 -14.49 -3.72
N GLN A 326 -28.63 -14.52 -2.55
CA GLN A 326 -27.32 -15.11 -2.32
C GLN A 326 -27.41 -16.63 -2.21
N GLY A 327 -27.56 -17.25 -3.38
CA GLY A 327 -27.43 -18.69 -3.57
C GLY A 327 -26.05 -19.18 -3.13
N LYS A 328 -26.06 -20.39 -2.56
CA LYS A 328 -24.91 -21.16 -2.10
C LYS A 328 -23.76 -21.16 -3.13
N SER A 329 -22.54 -21.07 -2.59
CA SER A 329 -21.25 -21.39 -3.23
C SER A 329 -20.66 -20.38 -4.23
N GLY A 330 -19.64 -19.67 -3.76
CA GLY A 330 -18.37 -19.48 -4.49
C GLY A 330 -18.38 -18.62 -5.75
N VAL A 331 -17.69 -17.47 -5.67
CA VAL A 331 -17.17 -16.69 -6.80
C VAL A 331 -18.23 -16.16 -7.77
N LYS A 332 -18.77 -14.97 -7.48
CA LYS A 332 -19.46 -14.19 -8.52
C LYS A 332 -18.47 -13.94 -9.67
N PRO A 333 -18.85 -14.10 -10.96
CA PRO A 333 -17.95 -13.91 -12.10
C PRO A 333 -17.22 -12.55 -12.10
N TRP A 334 -17.86 -11.54 -11.50
CA TRP A 334 -17.41 -10.15 -11.37
C TRP A 334 -16.55 -9.88 -10.13
N ASN A 335 -16.48 -10.81 -9.17
CA ASN A 335 -15.75 -10.64 -7.91
C ASN A 335 -14.38 -11.33 -7.99
N PHE A 336 -13.39 -10.59 -8.49
CA PHE A 336 -12.04 -11.08 -8.72
C PHE A 336 -11.02 -9.95 -8.54
N LEU A 337 -9.77 -10.29 -8.23
CA LEU A 337 -8.68 -9.32 -8.29
C LEU A 337 -8.08 -9.27 -9.68
N ARG A 338 -7.76 -8.06 -10.12
CA ARG A 338 -7.00 -7.81 -11.34
C ARG A 338 -5.58 -7.43 -10.94
N GLY A 339 -4.62 -8.27 -11.32
CA GLY A 339 -3.20 -7.97 -11.20
C GLY A 339 -2.75 -7.17 -12.41
N HIS A 340 -1.93 -6.16 -12.18
CA HIS A 340 -1.30 -5.39 -13.21
C HIS A 340 0.20 -5.70 -13.24
N PHE A 341 0.68 -6.24 -14.35
CA PHE A 341 2.03 -6.75 -14.49
C PHE A 341 2.87 -5.82 -15.36
N VAL A 342 4.11 -5.59 -14.94
CA VAL A 342 5.13 -4.83 -15.65
C VAL A 342 6.43 -5.64 -15.64
N LYS A 343 6.95 -5.98 -16.82
CA LYS A 343 8.13 -6.82 -17.02
C LYS A 343 8.08 -8.14 -16.24
N GLY A 344 6.91 -8.79 -16.19
CA GLY A 344 6.70 -10.04 -15.47
C GLY A 344 6.46 -9.91 -13.97
N ARG A 345 6.59 -8.71 -13.39
CA ARG A 345 6.34 -8.44 -11.97
C ARG A 345 4.97 -7.80 -11.79
N MET A 346 4.15 -8.28 -10.85
CA MET A 346 2.95 -7.55 -10.43
C MET A 346 3.34 -6.20 -9.80
N ALA A 347 2.99 -5.10 -10.46
CA ALA A 347 3.29 -3.73 -10.04
C ALA A 347 2.06 -3.01 -9.46
N GLY A 348 0.86 -3.56 -9.64
CA GLY A 348 -0.32 -3.06 -8.96
C GLY A 348 -1.47 -4.04 -8.95
N ILE A 349 -2.49 -3.72 -8.16
CA ILE A 349 -3.68 -4.57 -8.00
C ILE A 349 -4.95 -3.75 -7.85
N THR A 350 -6.00 -4.16 -8.54
CA THR A 350 -7.34 -3.56 -8.43
C THR A 350 -8.41 -4.59 -8.15
N PRO A 351 -9.50 -4.21 -7.46
CA PRO A 351 -10.68 -5.03 -7.41
C PRO A 351 -11.32 -4.99 -8.81
N GLY A 352 -11.95 -6.09 -9.21
CA GLY A 352 -12.89 -6.09 -10.33
C GLY A 352 -14.15 -5.30 -9.97
N ASP A 353 -15.30 -5.77 -10.43
CA ASP A 353 -16.57 -5.05 -10.28
C ASP A 353 -17.09 -5.03 -8.82
N GLY A 354 -16.45 -5.79 -7.92
CA GLY A 354 -16.79 -5.85 -6.49
C GLY A 354 -16.33 -4.67 -5.64
N GLY A 355 -15.42 -3.84 -6.16
CA GLY A 355 -14.84 -2.71 -5.42
C GLY A 355 -14.09 -3.11 -4.13
N TRP A 356 -13.52 -2.12 -3.45
CA TRP A 356 -12.87 -2.33 -2.16
C TRP A 356 -13.84 -2.07 -0.99
N GLY A 357 -14.33 -3.14 -0.35
CA GLY A 357 -15.30 -3.04 0.74
C GLY A 357 -14.76 -2.47 2.05
N TRP A 358 -13.45 -2.61 2.28
CA TRP A 358 -12.80 -2.15 3.50
C TRP A 358 -12.67 -0.62 3.61
N PHE A 359 -12.95 0.14 2.54
CA PHE A 359 -13.05 1.60 2.60
C PHE A 359 -14.38 2.12 3.17
N ASN A 360 -15.43 1.30 3.20
CA ASN A 360 -16.75 1.75 3.64
C ASN A 360 -17.58 0.60 4.24
N ASP A 361 -17.60 0.51 5.57
CA ASP A 361 -18.32 -0.54 6.30
C ASP A 361 -19.85 -0.49 6.12
N ASN A 362 -20.41 0.64 5.65
CA ASN A 362 -21.86 0.86 5.62
C ASN A 362 -22.58 0.19 4.43
N GLN A 363 -21.87 -0.56 3.59
CA GLN A 363 -22.40 -1.06 2.31
C GLN A 363 -22.55 -2.59 2.24
N GLY A 364 -22.52 -3.29 3.39
CA GLY A 364 -22.96 -4.69 3.50
C GLY A 364 -22.03 -5.74 2.87
N GLY A 365 -20.72 -5.49 2.87
CA GLY A 365 -19.67 -6.43 2.44
C GLY A 365 -18.95 -7.12 3.60
N ASP A 366 -18.06 -8.08 3.30
CA ASP A 366 -17.20 -8.72 4.30
C ASP A 366 -15.92 -7.88 4.49
N SER A 367 -16.07 -6.77 5.21
CA SER A 367 -14.97 -5.81 5.41
C SER A 367 -13.79 -6.43 6.16
N THR A 368 -14.02 -7.43 7.01
CA THR A 368 -12.95 -8.13 7.75
C THR A 368 -12.10 -8.97 6.81
N ARG A 369 -12.71 -9.81 5.96
CA ARG A 369 -11.95 -10.58 4.96
C ARG A 369 -11.28 -9.68 3.93
N GLN A 370 -11.91 -8.56 3.57
CA GLN A 370 -11.33 -7.54 2.70
C GLN A 370 -10.08 -6.87 3.32
N LEU A 371 -10.06 -6.62 4.63
CA LEU A 371 -8.88 -6.13 5.34
C LEU A 371 -7.77 -7.18 5.40
N GLN A 372 -8.10 -8.44 5.68
CA GLN A 372 -7.13 -9.54 5.62
C GLN A 372 -6.50 -9.64 4.22
N LEU A 373 -7.29 -9.43 3.17
CA LEU A 373 -6.77 -9.39 1.80
C LEU A 373 -5.83 -8.19 1.58
N ALA A 374 -6.17 -7.01 2.11
CA ALA A 374 -5.29 -5.85 2.02
C ALA A 374 -3.94 -6.10 2.72
N VAL A 375 -3.93 -6.75 3.88
CA VAL A 375 -2.71 -7.19 4.58
C VAL A 375 -1.89 -8.13 3.70
N ASN A 376 -2.53 -9.15 3.10
CA ASN A 376 -1.82 -10.07 2.21
C ASN A 376 -1.21 -9.36 1.00
N ILE A 377 -1.92 -8.40 0.40
CA ILE A 377 -1.41 -7.64 -0.75
C ILE A 377 -0.15 -6.86 -0.36
N ILE A 378 -0.17 -6.21 0.81
CA ILE A 378 0.97 -5.42 1.30
C ILE A 378 2.16 -6.33 1.55
N ILE A 379 1.97 -7.43 2.26
CA ILE A 379 3.04 -8.39 2.54
C ILE A 379 3.61 -8.96 1.23
N TYR A 380 2.73 -9.41 0.32
CA TYR A 380 3.14 -9.88 -0.99
C TYR A 380 3.97 -8.83 -1.75
N ALA A 381 3.54 -7.57 -1.77
CA ALA A 381 4.26 -6.49 -2.45
C ALA A 381 5.65 -6.23 -1.86
N LEU A 382 5.81 -6.39 -0.54
CA LEU A 382 7.08 -6.20 0.17
C LEU A 382 8.03 -7.39 0.01
N THR A 383 7.50 -8.61 -0.16
CA THR A 383 8.30 -9.84 -0.27
C THR A 383 8.52 -10.31 -1.70
N GLN A 384 7.84 -9.72 -2.69
CA GLN A 384 7.96 -10.12 -4.09
C GLN A 384 9.32 -9.71 -4.68
N GLU A 385 9.85 -10.57 -5.55
CA GLU A 385 11.04 -10.31 -6.36
C GLU A 385 10.94 -9.03 -7.20
N GLY A 386 12.00 -8.23 -7.14
CA GLY A 386 12.11 -6.97 -7.88
C GLY A 386 11.36 -5.78 -7.26
N SER A 387 10.77 -5.94 -6.07
CA SER A 387 10.25 -4.86 -5.23
C SER A 387 11.36 -3.89 -4.79
N ILE A 388 10.99 -2.65 -4.45
CA ILE A 388 11.93 -1.65 -3.90
C ILE A 388 12.62 -2.21 -2.65
N THR A 389 11.88 -2.88 -1.75
CA THR A 389 12.41 -3.51 -0.53
C THR A 389 13.49 -4.54 -0.83
N GLN A 390 13.27 -5.44 -1.81
CA GLN A 390 14.25 -6.48 -2.12
C GLN A 390 15.49 -5.95 -2.83
N ARG A 391 15.35 -4.96 -3.73
CA ARG A 391 16.52 -4.31 -4.35
C ARG A 391 17.38 -3.59 -3.32
N LEU A 392 16.75 -2.97 -2.32
CA LEU A 392 17.46 -2.32 -1.23
C LEU A 392 18.24 -3.34 -0.39
N MET A 393 17.68 -4.52 -0.11
CA MET A 393 18.41 -5.58 0.58
C MET A 393 19.57 -6.14 -0.26
N GLN A 394 19.41 -6.29 -1.57
CA GLN A 394 20.48 -6.76 -2.47
C GLN A 394 21.66 -5.79 -2.61
N MET A 395 21.46 -4.48 -2.37
CA MET A 395 22.55 -3.49 -2.38
C MET A 395 23.34 -3.45 -1.06
N VAL A 396 22.85 -4.08 0.00
CA VAL A 396 23.47 -4.10 1.33
C VAL A 396 24.33 -5.36 1.56
N ASN A 397 24.11 -6.41 0.77
CA ASN A 397 24.99 -7.59 0.68
C ASN A 397 26.00 -7.42 -0.46
#